data_AF-A0A2V5UQK1-F1
#
_entry.id   AF-A0A2V5UQK1-F1
#
_cell.length_a   1.000
_cell.length_b   1.000
_cell.length_c   1.000
_cell.angle_alpha   90.00
_cell.angle_beta   90.00
_cell.angle_gamma   90.00
#
_symmetry.space_group_name_H-M   'P 1'
#
loop_
_entity.id
_entity.type
_entity.pdbx_description
1 polymer ?
#
loop_
_entity_poly.entity_id
_entity_poly.type
_entity_poly.pdbx_seq_one_letter_code
_entity_poly.pdbx_strand_id
1 'polypeptide(L)'
;METPTASRDVRIWNVLCHATALAGFFVPWAGHILGPLIIWLAKRGDSPEIDANGKESLNFQISMLIYNVIAGVLCLVLIGFVILGIL
;
A
#
# COMPACT_ATOMS: atom_id res chain seq x y z
N MET A 1 -32.41 -3.74 3.85
CA MET A 1 -32.13 -3.88 2.41
C MET A 1 -31.28 -2.67 2.06
N GLU A 2 -29.97 -2.84 1.87
CA GLU A 2 -29.13 -1.71 1.45
C GLU A 2 -29.56 -1.29 0.05
N THR A 3 -29.70 0.01 -0.18
CA THR A 3 -30.10 0.53 -1.50
C THR A 3 -28.93 0.35 -2.48
N PRO A 4 -29.19 0.18 -3.79
CA PRO A 4 -28.14 -0.02 -4.80
C PRO A 4 -27.06 1.08 -4.83
N THR A 5 -27.38 2.28 -4.33
CA THR A 5 -26.43 3.40 -4.22
C THR A 5 -25.44 3.19 -3.07
N ALA A 6 -25.91 2.73 -1.90
CA ALA A 6 -25.05 2.49 -0.74
C ALA A 6 -23.99 1.41 -1.02
N SER A 7 -24.39 0.31 -1.69
CA SER A 7 -23.46 -0.76 -2.06
C SER A 7 -22.44 -0.34 -3.13
N ARG A 8 -22.82 0.57 -4.04
CA ARG A 8 -21.91 1.18 -5.01
C ARG A 8 -20.86 2.05 -4.33
N ASP A 9 -21.26 2.85 -3.33
CA ASP A 9 -20.35 3.73 -2.60
C ASP A 9 -19.30 2.92 -1.82
N VAL A 10 -19.71 1.85 -1.14
CA VAL A 10 -18.78 0.91 -0.47
C VAL A 10 -17.74 0.39 -1.45
N ARG A 11 -18.17 -0.07 -2.64
CA ARG A 11 -17.25 -0.58 -3.67
C ARG A 11 -16.24 0.47 -4.13
N ILE A 12 -16.67 1.72 -4.30
CA ILE A 12 -15.77 2.82 -4.68
C ILE A 12 -14.71 3.03 -3.61
N TRP A 13 -15.10 3.09 -2.34
CA TRP A 13 -14.16 3.28 -1.24
C TRP A 13 -13.19 2.10 -1.08
N ASN A 14 -13.65 0.86 -1.28
CA ASN A 14 -12.77 -0.30 -1.30
C ASN A 14 -11.70 -0.16 -2.39
N VAL A 15 -12.09 0.20 -3.62
CA VAL A 15 -11.12 0.44 -4.70
C VAL A 15 -10.14 1.56 -4.34
N LEU A 16 -10.63 2.65 -3.74
CA LEU A 16 -9.80 3.78 -3.34
C LEU A 16 -8.81 3.44 -2.22
N CYS A 17 -9.14 2.52 -1.31
CA CYS A 17 -8.20 2.01 -0.30
C CYS A 17 -6.93 1.45 -0.96
N HIS A 18 -7.01 0.86 -2.15
CA HIS A 18 -5.86 0.31 -2.87
C HIS A 18 -5.28 1.29 -3.89
N ALA A 19 -6.14 1.90 -4.72
CA ALA A 19 -5.70 2.74 -5.84
C ALA A 19 -4.91 3.98 -5.38
N THR A 20 -5.19 4.51 -4.19
CA THR A 20 -4.46 5.66 -3.65
C THR A 20 -3.01 5.34 -3.28
N ALA A 21 -2.60 4.07 -3.21
CA ALA A 21 -1.20 3.70 -3.10
C ALA A 21 -0.36 4.18 -4.30
N LEU A 22 -0.99 4.40 -5.47
CA LEU A 22 -0.32 4.97 -6.64
C LEU A 22 0.13 6.42 -6.41
N ALA A 23 -0.33 7.10 -5.34
CA ALA A 23 0.24 8.38 -4.93
C ALA A 23 1.76 8.29 -4.61
N GLY A 24 2.28 7.08 -4.35
CA GLY A 24 3.72 6.82 -4.22
C GLY A 24 4.55 7.20 -5.44
N PHE A 25 3.94 7.27 -6.64
CA PHE A 25 4.62 7.76 -7.85
C PHE A 25 4.92 9.25 -7.82
N PHE A 26 4.12 10.04 -7.08
CA PHE A 26 4.26 11.49 -6.99
C PHE A 26 4.94 11.94 -5.70
N VAL A 27 4.73 11.20 -4.60
CA VAL A 27 5.33 11.46 -3.29
C VAL A 27 6.19 10.25 -2.91
N PRO A 28 7.51 10.29 -3.18
CA PRO A 28 8.41 9.18 -2.91
C PRO A 28 8.40 8.77 -1.44
N TRP A 29 8.63 7.49 -1.17
CA TRP A 29 8.76 6.86 0.17
C TRP A 29 7.49 6.87 1.03
N ALA A 30 6.70 7.93 1.02
CA ALA A 30 5.53 8.10 1.88
C ALA A 30 4.19 7.91 1.15
N GLY A 31 4.09 8.32 -0.12
CA GLY A 31 2.81 8.37 -0.84
C GLY A 31 2.08 7.04 -0.94
N HIS A 32 2.82 5.94 -1.09
CA HIS A 32 2.24 4.59 -1.21
C HIS A 32 1.53 4.10 0.05
N ILE A 33 1.90 4.59 1.23
CA ILE A 33 1.26 4.27 2.52
C ILE A 33 0.26 5.37 2.89
N LEU A 34 0.62 6.63 2.70
CA LEU A 34 -0.23 7.77 3.08
C LEU A 34 -1.57 7.78 2.34
N GLY A 35 -1.60 7.46 1.04
CA GLY A 35 -2.84 7.39 0.28
C GLY A 35 -3.86 6.43 0.91
N PRO A 36 -3.54 5.13 1.00
CA PRO A 36 -4.40 4.14 1.65
C PRO A 36 -4.74 4.49 3.09
N LEU A 37 -3.78 5.04 3.86
CA LEU A 37 -3.99 5.41 5.26
C LEU A 37 -5.03 6.52 5.41
N ILE A 38 -4.95 7.56 4.58
CA ILE A 38 -5.91 8.67 4.59
C ILE A 38 -7.30 8.15 4.25
N ILE A 39 -7.44 7.33 3.20
CA ILE A 39 -8.74 6.76 2.83
C ILE A 39 -9.30 5.88 3.95
N TRP A 40 -8.48 4.97 4.50
CA TRP A 40 -8.92 4.08 5.56
C TRP A 40 -9.34 4.86 6.81
N LEU A 41 -8.56 5.83 7.29
CA LEU A 41 -8.94 6.63 8.46
C LEU A 41 -10.21 7.45 8.23
N ALA A 42 -10.42 7.96 7.00
CA ALA A 42 -11.61 8.72 6.65
C ALA A 42 -12.88 7.86 6.54
N LYS A 43 -12.74 6.56 6.21
CA LYS A 43 -13.89 5.72 5.79
C LYS A 43 -14.07 4.40 6.54
N ARG A 44 -13.16 4.03 7.43
CA ARG A 44 -13.24 2.80 8.25
C ARG A 44 -14.49 2.70 9.14
N GLY A 45 -15.13 3.82 9.47
CA GLY A 45 -16.38 3.84 10.24
C GLY A 45 -17.64 3.58 9.41
N ASP A 46 -17.56 3.68 8.08
CA ASP A 46 -18.74 3.70 7.21
C ASP A 46 -19.22 2.28 6.85
N SER A 47 -18.33 1.29 6.77
CA SER A 47 -18.67 -0.11 6.50
C SER A 47 -17.59 -1.09 6.99
N PRO A 48 -17.97 -2.27 7.55
CA PRO A 48 -17.02 -3.33 7.88
C PRO A 48 -16.18 -3.79 6.69
N GLU A 49 -16.74 -3.73 5.48
CA GLU A 49 -16.02 -4.09 4.25
C GLU A 49 -14.90 -3.08 3.96
N ILE A 50 -15.15 -1.78 4.15
CA ILE A 50 -14.14 -0.73 3.95
C ILE A 50 -13.04 -0.86 5.01
N ASP A 51 -13.38 -1.13 6.26
CA ASP A 51 -12.37 -1.32 7.31
C ASP A 51 -11.47 -2.53 7.01
N ALA A 52 -12.03 -3.63 6.50
CA ALA A 52 -11.27 -4.80 6.09
C ALA A 52 -10.33 -4.52 4.91
N ASN A 53 -10.84 -3.94 3.81
CA ASN A 53 -10.04 -3.62 2.62
C ASN A 53 -8.96 -2.56 2.92
N GLY A 54 -9.28 -1.56 3.74
CA GLY A 54 -8.32 -0.54 4.17
C GLY A 54 -7.16 -1.13 4.98
N LYS A 55 -7.44 -2.04 5.91
CA LYS A 55 -6.41 -2.78 6.67
C LYS A 55 -5.57 -3.68 5.76
N GLU A 56 -6.19 -4.41 4.83
CA GLU A 56 -5.49 -5.27 3.87
C GLU A 56 -4.56 -4.45 2.97
N SER A 57 -5.05 -3.34 2.42
CA SER A 57 -4.25 -2.42 1.60
C SER A 57 -3.03 -1.92 2.38
N LEU A 58 -3.22 -1.44 3.61
CA LEU A 58 -2.11 -0.96 4.44
C LEU A 58 -1.11 -2.06 4.78
N ASN A 59 -1.59 -3.25 5.11
CA ASN A 59 -0.72 -4.39 5.38
C ASN A 59 0.14 -4.73 4.15
N PHE A 60 -0.46 -4.75 2.96
CA PHE A 60 0.28 -5.00 1.72
C PHE A 60 1.35 -3.94 1.45
N GLN A 61 1.05 -2.64 1.62
CA GLN A 61 2.03 -1.58 1.41
C GLN A 61 3.20 -1.66 2.41
N ILE A 62 2.91 -1.98 3.67
CA ILE A 62 3.94 -2.19 4.69
C ILE A 62 4.80 -3.42 4.36
N SER A 63 4.19 -4.54 3.95
CA SER A 63 4.94 -5.72 3.50
C SER A 63 5.84 -5.41 2.31
N MET A 64 5.32 -4.70 1.30
CA MET A 64 6.11 -4.29 0.13
C MET A 64 7.26 -3.36 0.49
N LEU A 65 7.06 -2.43 1.43
CA LEU A 65 8.14 -1.60 1.95
C LEU A 65 9.26 -2.45 2.58
N ILE A 66 8.89 -3.39 3.44
CA ILE A 66 9.85 -4.30 4.09
C ILE A 66 10.61 -5.11 3.04
N TYR A 67 9.90 -5.70 2.06
CA TYR A 67 10.52 -6.48 0.99
C TYR A 67 11.46 -5.65 0.13
N ASN A 68 11.08 -4.41 -0.21
CA ASN A 68 11.93 -3.50 -0.97
C ASN A 68 13.21 -3.12 -0.20
N VAL A 69 13.12 -2.87 1.11
CA VAL A 69 14.30 -2.59 1.94
C VAL A 69 15.24 -3.79 1.98
N ILE A 70 14.71 -5.00 2.23
CA ILE A 70 15.51 -6.23 2.25
C ILE A 70 16.17 -6.46 0.88
N ALA A 71 15.41 -6.36 -0.20
CA ALA A 71 15.92 -6.51 -1.56
C ALA A 71 17.02 -5.49 -1.88
N GLY A 72 16.83 -4.23 -1.49
CA GLY A 72 17.84 -3.18 -1.65
C GLY A 72 19.16 -3.50 -0.96
N VAL A 73 19.11 -4.00 0.28
CA VAL A 73 20.30 -4.44 1.02
C VAL A 73 20.96 -5.63 0.34
N LEU A 74 20.19 -6.65 -0.08
CA LEU A 74 20.74 -7.80 -0.79
C LEU A 74 21.42 -7.40 -2.10
N CYS A 75 20.87 -6.43 -2.85
CA CYS A 75 21.54 -5.89 -4.03
C CYS A 75 22.91 -5.30 -3.68
N LEU A 76 23.02 -4.51 -2.61
CA LEU A 76 24.32 -3.95 -2.18
C LEU A 76 25.32 -5.03 -1.78
N VAL A 77 24.88 -6.04 -1.03
CA VAL A 77 25.73 -7.15 -0.57
C VAL A 77 26.21 -8.00 -1.74
N LEU A 78 25.30 -8.43 -2.62
CA LEU A 78 25.64 -9.25 -3.79
C LEU A 78 26.53 -8.49 -4.78
N ILE A 79 26.20 -7.23 -5.09
CA ILE A 79 27.04 -6.39 -5.95
C ILE A 79 28.42 -6.19 -5.33
N GLY A 80 28.50 -5.96 -4.01
CA GLY A 80 29.76 -5.82 -3.29
C GLY A 80 30.67 -7.04 -3.42
N PHE A 81 30.10 -8.26 -3.29
CA PHE A 81 30.85 -9.50 -3.48
C PHE A 81 31.35 -9.67 -4.92
N VAL A 82 30.55 -9.31 -5.93
CA VAL A 82 30.98 -9.35 -7.33
C VAL A 82 32.17 -8.41 -7.56
N ILE A 83 32.13 -7.19 -7.02
CA ILE A 83 33.23 -6.22 -7.15
C ILE A 83 34.52 -6.75 -6.50
N LEU A 84 34.43 -7.30 -5.28
CA LEU A 84 35.59 -7.89 -4.59
C LEU A 84 36.20 -9.09 -5.32
N GLY A 85 35.40 -9.86 -6.05
CA GLY A 85 35.91 -10.99 -6.84
C GLY A 85 36.64 -10.57 -8.13
N ILE A 86 36.41 -9.34 -8.61
CA ILE A 86 37.07 -8.79 -9.80
C ILE A 86 38.36 -8.03 -9.43
N LEU A 87 38.40 -7.40 -8.26
CA LEU A 87 39.55 -6.64 -7.75
C LEU A 87 40.67 -7.57 -7.23
#